data_AF-A0A6P6T5F9-F1
#
_entry.id   AF-A0A6P6T5F9-F1
#
_cell.length_a   1.000
_cell.length_b   1.000
_cell.length_c   1.000
_cell.angle_alpha   90.00
_cell.angle_beta   90.00
_cell.angle_gamma   90.00
#
_symmetry.space_group_name_H-M   'P 1'
#
loop_
_entity.id
_entity.type
_entity.pdbx_description
1 polymer ?
#
loop_
_entity_poly.entity_id
_entity_poly.type
_entity_poly.pdbx_seq_one_letter_code
_entity_poly.pdbx_strand_id
1 'polypeptide(L)'
;MVEKERKRRLTTATLNQLVQEAVVFKPPPRTRGGKRGRVYYCTQAAVRPPTFVFFVNDAKLFPETYRRYMEKQLRSSAGFSGTPVRLLWRSRRKMEKDDRRSAATNFAQENYISVDRRLAVA
;
A
#
# COMPACT_ATOMS: atom_id res chain seq x y z
N MET A 1 -31.49 1.21 -15.79
CA MET A 1 -30.54 0.08 -15.69
C MET A 1 -29.25 0.41 -14.90
N VAL A 2 -28.72 1.64 -14.98
CA VAL A 2 -27.47 2.07 -14.29
C VAL A 2 -27.52 2.04 -12.75
N GLU A 3 -28.70 2.23 -12.14
CA GLU A 3 -28.82 2.40 -10.67
C GLU A 3 -28.62 1.10 -9.87
N LYS A 4 -28.89 -0.06 -10.50
CA LYS A 4 -28.78 -1.40 -9.89
C LYS A 4 -27.32 -1.86 -9.80
N GLU A 5 -26.51 -1.55 -10.81
CA GLU A 5 -25.08 -1.89 -10.86
C GLU A 5 -24.27 -1.07 -9.86
N ARG A 6 -24.64 0.21 -9.65
CA ARG A 6 -24.05 1.09 -8.64
C ARG A 6 -24.12 0.57 -7.21
N LYS A 7 -25.06 -0.34 -6.90
CA LYS A 7 -25.24 -0.91 -5.55
C LYS A 7 -24.50 -2.23 -5.34
N ARG A 8 -23.88 -2.81 -6.39
CA ARG A 8 -23.19 -4.10 -6.25
C ARG A 8 -21.93 -3.93 -5.42
N ARG A 9 -21.93 -4.59 -4.26
CA ARG A 9 -20.72 -4.83 -3.48
C ARG A 9 -20.06 -6.07 -4.05
N LEU A 10 -18.91 -5.91 -4.68
CA LEU A 10 -18.10 -7.05 -5.12
C LEU A 10 -17.52 -7.72 -3.88
N THR A 11 -17.51 -9.05 -3.87
CA THR A 11 -16.78 -9.79 -2.84
C THR A 11 -15.30 -9.50 -2.98
N THR A 12 -14.58 -9.46 -1.87
CA THR A 12 -13.14 -9.22 -1.85
C THR A 12 -12.38 -10.30 -2.63
N ALA A 13 -12.87 -11.54 -2.62
CA ALA A 13 -12.30 -12.65 -3.39
C ALA A 13 -12.33 -12.39 -4.91
N THR A 14 -13.50 -12.09 -5.47
CA THR A 14 -13.65 -11.80 -6.91
C THR A 14 -12.86 -10.55 -7.30
N LEU A 15 -12.87 -9.51 -6.45
CA LEU A 15 -12.10 -8.30 -6.70
C LEU A 15 -10.58 -8.58 -6.74
N ASN A 16 -10.07 -9.39 -5.80
CA ASN A 16 -8.66 -9.75 -5.78
C ASN A 16 -8.25 -10.57 -7.01
N GLN A 17 -9.11 -11.48 -7.47
CA GLN A 17 -8.86 -12.25 -8.69
C GLN A 17 -8.76 -11.35 -9.93
N LEU A 18 -9.73 -10.45 -10.12
CA LEU A 18 -9.71 -9.48 -11.23
C LEU A 18 -8.46 -8.58 -11.20
N VAL A 19 -8.05 -8.16 -10.00
CA VAL A 19 -6.84 -7.35 -9.83
C VAL A 19 -5.59 -8.15 -10.17
N GLN A 20 -5.52 -9.43 -9.81
CA GLN A 20 -4.41 -10.30 -10.18
C GLN A 20 -4.32 -10.49 -11.70
N GLU A 21 -5.44 -10.77 -12.36
CA GLU A 21 -5.51 -10.89 -13.82
C GLU A 21 -5.04 -9.61 -14.52
N ALA A 22 -5.48 -8.44 -14.04
CA ALA A 22 -5.05 -7.15 -14.55
C ALA A 22 -3.53 -6.92 -14.37
N VAL A 23 -2.98 -7.31 -13.22
CA VAL A 23 -1.54 -7.19 -12.93
C VAL A 23 -0.70 -8.17 -13.77
N VAL A 24 -1.23 -9.35 -14.08
CA VAL A 24 -0.58 -10.32 -14.99
C VAL A 24 -0.57 -9.79 -16.40
N PHE A 25 -1.71 -9.28 -16.88
CA PHE A 25 -1.84 -8.70 -18.22
C PHE A 25 -0.93 -7.48 -18.41
N LYS A 26 -0.96 -6.56 -17.45
CA LYS A 26 -0.08 -5.38 -17.44
C LYS A 26 0.64 -5.26 -16.10
N PRO A 27 1.91 -5.68 -16.03
CA PRO A 27 2.68 -5.58 -14.80
C PRO A 27 3.01 -4.11 -14.46
N PRO A 28 3.09 -3.75 -13.17
CA PRO A 28 3.58 -2.43 -12.75
C PRO A 28 5.01 -2.20 -13.25
N PRO A 29 5.35 -0.97 -13.67
CA PRO A 29 6.67 -0.65 -14.16
C PRO A 29 7.73 -0.88 -13.07
N ARG A 30 8.92 -1.31 -13.49
CA ARG A 30 10.07 -1.41 -12.60
C ARG A 30 10.67 -0.01 -12.43
N THR A 31 11.01 0.34 -11.20
CA THR A 31 11.80 1.55 -10.92
C THR A 31 13.25 1.35 -11.34
N ARG A 32 13.99 2.44 -11.56
CA ARG A 32 15.42 2.45 -11.89
C ARG A 32 16.29 1.61 -10.92
N GLY A 33 15.89 1.50 -9.65
CA GLY A 33 16.54 0.65 -8.64
C GLY A 33 16.03 -0.79 -8.56
N GLY A 34 15.39 -1.32 -9.61
CA GLY A 34 14.92 -2.72 -9.70
C GLY A 34 13.67 -3.07 -8.87
N LYS A 35 13.17 -2.14 -8.05
CA LYS A 35 11.95 -2.34 -7.25
C LYS A 35 10.72 -2.39 -8.15
N ARG A 36 9.83 -3.35 -7.87
CA ARG A 36 8.55 -3.52 -8.58
C ARG A 36 7.38 -3.27 -7.63
N GLY A 37 6.34 -2.60 -8.14
CA GLY A 37 5.07 -2.46 -7.43
C GLY A 37 4.43 -3.83 -7.18
N ARG A 38 4.06 -4.10 -5.93
CA ARG A 38 3.34 -5.32 -5.53
C ARG A 38 2.01 -4.93 -4.92
N VAL A 39 0.93 -5.48 -5.48
CA VAL A 39 -0.41 -5.37 -4.91
C VAL A 39 -0.64 -6.59 -4.02
N TYR A 40 -0.98 -6.36 -2.76
CA TYR A 40 -1.25 -7.43 -1.81
C TYR A 40 -2.71 -7.86 -1.90
N TYR A 41 -3.61 -6.90 -1.80
CA TYR A 41 -5.04 -7.12 -1.90
C TYR A 41 -5.75 -5.79 -2.19
N CYS A 42 -7.00 -5.88 -2.63
CA CYS A 42 -7.88 -4.78 -2.91
C CYS A 42 -9.22 -5.00 -2.21
N THR A 43 -9.84 -3.90 -1.78
CA THR A 43 -11.17 -3.92 -1.14
C THR A 43 -12.04 -2.79 -1.65
N GLN A 44 -13.35 -3.00 -1.65
CA GLN A 44 -14.32 -1.94 -1.91
C GLN A 44 -14.70 -1.26 -0.59
N ALA A 45 -14.24 -0.02 -0.39
CA ALA A 45 -14.47 0.76 0.82
C ALA A 45 -15.80 1.53 0.79
N ALA A 46 -16.26 1.95 -0.39
CA ALA A 46 -17.54 2.63 -0.54
C ALA A 46 -18.24 2.20 -1.83
N VAL A 47 -19.57 2.30 -1.83
CA VAL A 47 -20.45 1.87 -2.92
C VAL A 47 -20.87 3.05 -3.81
N ARG A 48 -21.07 4.26 -3.25
CA ARG A 48 -21.41 5.47 -4.00
C ARG A 48 -20.62 6.69 -3.48
N PRO A 49 -19.63 7.19 -4.23
CA PRO A 49 -19.06 6.60 -5.45
C PRO A 49 -18.29 5.29 -5.15
N PRO A 50 -18.26 4.31 -6.09
CA PRO A 50 -17.45 3.11 -5.94
C PRO A 50 -16.00 3.45 -5.65
N THR A 51 -15.54 3.12 -4.45
CA THR A 51 -14.19 3.44 -3.98
C THR A 51 -13.44 2.17 -3.66
N PHE A 52 -12.32 1.97 -4.34
CA PHE A 52 -11.45 0.81 -4.18
C PHE A 52 -10.16 1.22 -3.47
N VAL A 53 -9.76 0.44 -2.48
CA VAL A 53 -8.52 0.64 -1.74
C VAL A 53 -7.57 -0.49 -2.07
N PHE A 54 -6.47 -0.14 -2.72
CA PHE A 54 -5.35 -1.02 -3.01
C PHE A 54 -4.33 -0.95 -1.90
N PHE A 55 -4.03 -2.11 -1.31
CA PHE A 55 -2.94 -2.25 -0.37
C PHE A 55 -1.71 -2.73 -1.13
N VAL A 56 -0.69 -1.89 -1.14
CA VAL A 56 0.52 -2.10 -1.93
C VAL A 56 1.77 -1.98 -1.08
N ASN A 57 2.90 -2.44 -1.61
CA ASN A 57 4.19 -2.24 -0.98
C ASN A 57 4.55 -0.75 -0.89
N ASP A 58 4.50 -0.04 -2.01
CA ASP A 58 4.76 1.40 -2.08
C ASP A 58 3.94 2.02 -3.20
N ALA A 59 3.05 2.96 -2.85
CA ALA A 59 2.19 3.68 -3.76
C ALA A 59 2.96 4.56 -4.77
N LYS A 60 4.22 4.93 -4.49
CA LYS A 60 5.08 5.67 -5.42
C LYS A 60 5.51 4.83 -6.62
N LEU A 61 5.48 3.50 -6.49
CA LEU A 61 5.84 2.56 -7.57
C LEU A 61 4.74 2.40 -8.62
N PHE A 62 3.60 3.08 -8.44
CA PHE A 62 2.45 3.03 -9.33
C PHE A 62 2.23 4.42 -9.93
N PRO A 63 2.81 4.72 -11.11
CA PRO A 63 2.62 5.98 -11.80
C PRO A 63 1.16 6.20 -12.18
N GLU A 64 0.80 7.46 -12.42
CA GLU A 64 -0.56 7.86 -12.76
C GLU A 64 -1.12 7.12 -13.98
N THR A 65 -0.28 6.83 -14.98
CA THR A 65 -0.66 6.04 -16.16
C THR A 65 -1.10 4.62 -15.80
N TYR A 66 -0.44 3.99 -14.82
CA TYR A 66 -0.82 2.67 -14.32
C TYR A 66 -2.10 2.73 -13.48
N ARG A 67 -2.28 3.79 -12.69
CA ARG A 67 -3.49 4.00 -11.90
C ARG A 67 -4.72 4.14 -12.80
N ARG A 68 -4.63 4.93 -13.88
CA ARG A 68 -5.70 5.07 -14.90
C ARG A 68 -6.01 3.75 -15.61
N TYR A 69 -4.99 2.94 -15.88
CA TYR A 69 -5.19 1.60 -16.44
C TYR A 69 -6.01 0.72 -15.49
N MET A 70 -5.62 0.65 -14.21
CA MET A 70 -6.35 -0.13 -13.20
C MET A 70 -7.79 0.37 -13.02
N GLU A 71 -8.00 1.69 -13.07
CA GLU A 71 -9.32 2.30 -13.01
C GLU A 71 -10.19 1.87 -14.19
N LYS A 72 -9.65 1.92 -15.42
CA LYS A 72 -10.35 1.48 -16.63
C LYS A 72 -10.70 -0.01 -16.55
N GLN A 73 -9.78 -0.85 -16.08
CA GLN A 73 -10.02 -2.29 -15.95
C GLN A 73 -11.11 -2.58 -14.93
N LEU A 74 -11.03 -1.98 -13.73
CA LEU A 74 -12.06 -2.15 -12.71
C LEU A 74 -13.42 -1.61 -13.14
N ARG A 75 -13.46 -0.46 -13.84
CA ARG A 75 -14.70 0.10 -14.39
C ARG A 75 -15.35 -0.86 -15.38
N SER A 76 -14.57 -1.42 -16.30
CA SER A 76 -15.06 -2.35 -17.32
C SER A 76 -15.52 -3.68 -16.72
N SER A 77 -14.72 -4.28 -15.85
CA SER A 77 -15.00 -5.60 -15.27
C SER A 77 -16.16 -5.57 -14.25
N ALA A 78 -16.34 -4.47 -13.53
CA ALA A 78 -17.38 -4.34 -12.53
C ALA A 78 -18.69 -3.72 -13.06
N GLY A 79 -18.75 -3.34 -14.34
CA GLY A 79 -19.95 -2.78 -14.95
C GLY A 79 -20.30 -1.36 -14.47
N PHE A 80 -19.35 -0.58 -13.96
CA PHE A 80 -19.61 0.80 -13.50
C PHE A 80 -19.63 1.81 -14.66
N SER A 81 -20.31 1.48 -15.76
CA SER A 81 -20.46 2.39 -16.90
C SER A 81 -21.15 3.68 -16.45
N GLY A 82 -20.55 4.84 -16.77
CA GLY A 82 -21.09 6.16 -16.43
C GLY A 82 -21.04 6.54 -14.93
N THR A 83 -20.26 5.84 -14.10
CA THR A 83 -20.03 6.23 -12.69
C THR A 83 -18.54 6.52 -12.43
N PRO A 84 -18.18 7.64 -11.77
CA PRO A 84 -16.80 7.88 -11.38
C PRO A 84 -16.34 6.82 -10.37
N VAL A 85 -15.18 6.22 -10.64
CA VAL A 85 -14.55 5.20 -9.78
C VAL A 85 -13.36 5.85 -9.09
N ARG A 86 -13.28 5.74 -7.77
CA ARG A 86 -12.18 6.30 -6.97
C ARG A 86 -11.20 5.20 -6.59
N LEU A 87 -9.93 5.39 -6.90
CA LEU A 87 -8.86 4.48 -6.50
C LEU A 87 -7.99 5.12 -5.42
N LEU A 88 -7.86 4.43 -4.29
CA LEU A 88 -6.98 4.83 -3.19
C LEU A 88 -5.84 3.82 -3.08
N TRP A 89 -4.61 4.32 -3.00
CA TRP A 89 -3.40 3.50 -2.91
C TRP A 89 -2.79 3.68 -1.52
N ARG A 90 -2.74 2.59 -0.75
CA ARG A 90 -2.19 2.58 0.61
C ARG A 90 -0.93 1.74 0.63
N SER A 91 0.20 2.40 0.88
CA SER A 91 1.46 1.73 1.19
C SER A 91 1.35 1.07 2.56
N ARG A 92 1.86 -0.15 2.70
CA ARG A 92 2.08 -0.74 4.02
C ARG A 92 3.08 0.13 4.78
N ARG A 93 2.74 0.60 5.99
CA ARG A 93 3.73 1.29 6.84
C ARG A 93 4.90 0.34 7.04
N LYS A 94 6.10 0.75 6.63
CA LYS A 94 7.31 0.14 7.19
C LYS A 94 7.31 0.57 8.66
N MET A 95 7.16 -0.37 9.58
CA MET A 95 7.66 -0.15 10.93
C MET A 95 9.15 0.12 10.76
N GLU A 96 9.59 1.36 10.99
CA GLU A 96 11.01 1.66 11.09
C GLU A 96 11.57 0.82 12.22
N LYS A 97 12.41 -0.16 11.86
CA LYS A 97 13.19 -0.95 12.82
C LYS A 97 14.36 -0.14 13.41
N ASP A 98 14.42 1.17 13.17
CA ASP A 98 15.56 2.03 13.51
C ASP A 98 15.54 2.51 14.96
N ASP A 99 14.38 2.81 15.54
CA ASP A 99 14.35 3.38 16.90
C ASP A 99 14.77 2.40 18.02
N ARG A 100 14.70 1.09 17.76
CA ARG A 100 15.11 0.08 18.75
C ARG A 100 16.62 -0.15 18.82
N ARG A 101 17.39 0.23 17.78
CA ARG A 101 18.86 0.12 17.80
C ARG A 101 19.51 1.39 18.34
N SER A 102 18.94 2.55 18.07
CA SER A 102 19.45 3.85 18.54
C SER A 102 19.36 3.99 20.07
N ALA A 103 18.33 3.43 20.70
CA ALA A 103 18.17 3.48 22.16
C ALA A 103 19.18 2.59 22.92
N ALA A 104 19.61 1.46 22.33
CA ALA A 104 20.55 0.53 22.98
C ALA A 104 21.99 1.06 23.00
N THR A 105 22.41 1.79 21.96
CA THR A 105 23.76 2.38 21.90
C THR A 105 23.94 3.49 22.93
N ASN A 106 22.94 4.35 23.10
CA ASN A 106 23.01 5.46 24.06
C ASN A 106 22.99 4.98 25.52
N PHE A 107 22.24 3.92 25.84
CA PHE A 107 22.17 3.38 27.21
C PHE A 107 23.49 2.73 27.66
N ALA A 108 24.26 2.14 26.74
CA ALA A 108 25.55 1.52 27.04
C ALA A 108 26.66 2.57 27.29
N GLN A 109 26.66 3.68 26.55
CA GLN A 109 27.63 4.76 26.75
C GLN A 109 27.43 5.53 28.06
N GLU A 110 26.18 5.78 28.45
CA GLU A 110 25.87 6.59 29.63
C GLU A 110 26.18 5.85 30.95
N ASN A 111 26.02 4.52 30.98
CA ASN A 111 26.39 3.70 32.13
C ASN A 111 27.91 3.56 32.30
N TYR A 112 28.70 3.50 31.23
CA TYR A 112 30.17 3.39 31.32
C TYR A 112 30.80 4.65 31.94
N ILE A 113 30.34 5.84 31.53
CA ILE A 113 30.85 7.14 32.01
C ILE A 113 30.52 7.37 33.51
N SER A 114 29.47 6.74 34.02
CA SER A 114 29.06 6.85 35.43
C SER A 114 29.88 5.95 36.37
N VAL A 115 30.31 4.77 35.91
CA VAL A 115 31.10 3.84 36.73
C VAL A 115 32.55 4.34 36.89
N ASP A 116 33.14 4.88 35.82
CA ASP A 116 34.53 5.33 35.83
C ASP A 116 34.75 6.55 36.75
N ARG A 117 33.74 7.42 36.90
CA ARG A 117 33.78 8.57 37.81
C ARG A 117 33.75 8.21 39.30
N ARG A 118 33.36 6.99 39.66
CA ARG A 118 33.40 6.48 41.04
C ARG A 118 34.74 5.84 41.42
N LEU A 119 35.60 5.54 40.44
CA LEU A 119 36.90 4.91 40.63
C LEU A 119 38.06 5.90 40.76
N ALA A 120 37.87 7.18 40.43
CA ALA A 120 38.93 8.20 40.38
C ALA A 120 39.06 9.08 41.65
N VAL A 121 38.44 8.73 42.78
CA VAL A 121 38.47 9.54 44.03
C VAL A 121 38.86 8.70 45.26
N ALA A 122 39.80 7.78 45.11
CA ALA A 122 40.39 7.03 46.23
C ALA A 122 41.90 7.26 46.30
#